data_AF-A0A933HUK6-F1
#
_entry.id   AF-A0A933HUK6-F1
#
_cell.length_a   1.000
_cell.length_b   1.000
_cell.length_c   1.000
_cell.angle_alpha   90.00
_cell.angle_beta   90.00
_cell.angle_gamma   90.00
#
_symmetry.space_group_name_H-M   'P 1'
#
loop_
_entity.id
_entity.type
_entity.pdbx_description
1 polymer ?
#
loop_
_entity_poly.entity_id
_entity_poly.type
_entity_poly.pdbx_seq_one_letter_code
_entity_poly.pdbx_strand_id
1 'polypeptide(L)'
;MDRYTEIDHTADWAFRAYGSTLQELFENAAYAIFALEGALDAQSTLTREIKVEGVDREALLVNWLNELLFLQETKHETFQKFNFTEFSDTKLKATIHGAPAKAVTKFIKAVTFHDLKIEQTDKGWQATIVVDV
;
A
#
# COMPACT_ATOMS: atom_id res chain seq x y z
N MET A 1 17.00 -3.24 6.57
CA MET A 1 15.70 -3.73 7.08
C MET A 1 14.88 -4.11 5.88
N ASP A 2 14.19 -5.23 5.95
CA ASP A 2 13.32 -5.69 4.86
C ASP A 2 12.04 -4.84 4.82
N ARG A 3 11.55 -4.53 3.61
CA ARG A 3 10.37 -3.67 3.43
C ARG A 3 9.06 -4.39 3.78
N TYR A 4 8.98 -5.70 3.51
CA TYR A 4 7.81 -6.52 3.79
C TYR A 4 8.18 -8.01 3.92
N THR A 5 7.24 -8.82 4.42
CA THR A 5 7.33 -10.29 4.44
C THR A 5 5.96 -10.90 4.10
N GLU A 6 5.92 -11.87 3.20
CA GLU A 6 4.71 -12.64 2.86
C GLU A 6 4.35 -13.63 3.98
N ILE A 7 3.06 -13.81 4.25
CA ILE A 7 2.54 -14.74 5.27
C ILE A 7 1.62 -15.75 4.58
N ASP A 8 1.85 -17.04 4.81
CA ASP A 8 1.03 -18.13 4.27
C ASP A 8 -0.40 -18.04 4.84
N HIS A 9 -1.40 -17.85 3.97
CA HIS A 9 -2.82 -17.91 4.31
C HIS A 9 -3.59 -18.70 3.24
N THR A 10 -4.52 -19.54 3.67
CA THR A 10 -5.10 -20.64 2.87
C THR A 10 -6.16 -20.25 1.84
N ALA A 11 -6.40 -18.95 1.61
CA ALA A 11 -7.36 -18.47 0.59
C ALA A 11 -7.10 -17.03 0.12
N ASP A 12 -6.58 -16.18 1.01
CA ASP A 12 -6.33 -14.76 0.78
C ASP A 12 -4.82 -14.48 0.92
N TRP A 13 -4.25 -13.63 0.07
CA TRP A 13 -2.85 -13.24 0.22
C TRP A 13 -2.70 -12.33 1.44
N ALA A 14 -1.66 -12.56 2.25
CA ALA A 14 -1.37 -11.72 3.39
C ALA A 14 0.10 -11.33 3.39
N PHE A 15 0.37 -10.08 3.77
CA PHE A 15 1.74 -9.61 3.95
C PHE A 15 1.85 -8.72 5.18
N ARG A 16 3.06 -8.68 5.73
CA ARG A 16 3.41 -7.74 6.79
C ARG A 16 4.29 -6.64 6.24
N ALA A 17 3.86 -5.39 6.42
CA ALA A 17 4.64 -4.20 6.13
C ALA A 17 5.27 -3.65 7.42
N TYR A 18 6.39 -2.94 7.28
CA TYR A 18 7.15 -2.36 8.38
C TYR A 18 7.53 -0.91 8.08
N GLY A 19 7.81 -0.13 9.12
CA GLY A 19 8.41 1.21 8.97
C GLY A 19 8.96 1.72 10.29
N SER A 20 10.01 2.53 10.27
CA SER A 20 10.51 3.22 11.47
C SER A 20 9.52 4.27 11.98
N THR A 21 8.66 4.78 11.08
CA THR A 21 7.55 5.68 11.37
C THR A 21 6.24 5.13 10.79
N LEU A 22 5.09 5.63 11.28
CA LEU A 22 3.79 5.27 10.72
C LEU A 22 3.68 5.66 9.25
N GLN A 23 4.28 6.79 8.86
CA GLN A 23 4.35 7.20 7.46
C GLN A 23 5.12 6.19 6.61
N GLU A 24 6.31 5.78 7.05
CA GLU A 24 7.12 4.79 6.32
C GLU A 24 6.40 3.43 6.20
N LEU A 25 5.61 3.04 7.22
CA LEU A 25 4.76 1.85 7.15
C LEU A 25 3.75 1.97 6.00
N PHE A 26 3.11 3.12 5.82
CA PHE A 26 2.16 3.37 4.72
C PHE A 26 2.84 3.40 3.35
N GLU A 27 4.05 3.96 3.25
CA GLU A 27 4.87 3.92 2.02
C GLU A 27 5.22 2.48 1.65
N ASN A 28 5.67 1.68 2.62
CA ASN A 28 6.09 0.30 2.39
C ASN A 28 4.91 -0.62 2.11
N ALA A 29 3.75 -0.41 2.74
CA ALA A 29 2.53 -1.14 2.42
C ALA A 29 2.06 -0.87 0.98
N ALA A 30 2.10 0.40 0.56
CA ALA A 30 1.77 0.79 -0.81
C ALA A 30 2.76 0.26 -1.84
N TYR A 31 4.04 0.18 -1.49
CA TYR A 31 5.04 -0.45 -2.35
C TYR A 31 4.79 -1.96 -2.47
N ALA A 32 4.41 -2.63 -1.36
CA ALA A 32 4.22 -4.07 -1.31
C ALA A 32 3.09 -4.55 -2.23
N ILE A 33 1.96 -3.83 -2.34
CA ILE A 33 0.85 -4.24 -3.23
C ILE A 33 1.32 -4.44 -4.68
N PHE A 34 2.03 -3.45 -5.24
CA PHE A 34 2.54 -3.53 -6.61
C PHE A 34 3.75 -4.47 -6.75
N ALA A 35 4.56 -4.63 -5.69
CA ALA A 35 5.68 -5.55 -5.68
C ALA A 35 5.22 -7.01 -5.75
N LEU A 36 4.18 -7.37 -4.99
CA LEU A 36 3.61 -8.72 -4.92
C LEU A 36 2.99 -9.14 -6.25
N GLU A 37 2.38 -8.20 -6.98
CA GLU A 37 1.87 -8.43 -8.33
C GLU A 37 2.99 -8.55 -9.39
N GLY A 38 4.22 -8.16 -9.06
CA GLY A 38 5.30 -8.00 -10.03
C GLY A 38 5.10 -6.81 -10.98
N ALA A 39 4.31 -5.82 -10.55
CA ALA A 39 3.85 -4.70 -11.36
C ALA A 39 4.79 -3.48 -11.33
N LEU A 40 5.86 -3.52 -10.54
CA LEU A 40 6.82 -2.41 -10.42
C LEU A 40 7.60 -2.17 -11.72
N ASP A 41 7.80 -0.89 -12.04
CA ASP A 41 8.68 -0.44 -13.13
C ASP A 41 9.95 0.21 -12.57
N ALA A 42 11.00 0.31 -13.38
CA ALA A 42 12.21 1.04 -13.03
C ALA A 42 12.06 2.55 -13.27
N GLN A 43 11.16 2.97 -14.17
CA GLN A 43 11.01 4.36 -14.60
C GLN A 43 9.65 4.93 -14.20
N SER A 44 9.64 5.83 -13.21
CA SER A 44 8.45 6.61 -12.89
C SER A 44 8.30 7.76 -13.89
N THR A 45 7.31 7.65 -14.78
CA THR A 45 7.00 8.63 -15.83
C THR A 45 5.70 9.39 -15.59
N LEU A 46 4.94 9.01 -14.56
CA LEU A 46 3.65 9.58 -14.19
C LEU A 46 3.70 10.09 -12.75
N THR A 47 2.97 11.17 -12.48
CA THR A 47 2.81 11.74 -11.14
C THR A 47 1.33 12.04 -10.88
N ARG A 48 0.85 11.73 -9.67
CA ARG A 48 -0.49 12.12 -9.20
C ARG A 48 -0.46 12.70 -7.80
N GLU A 49 -1.43 13.54 -7.50
CA GLU A 49 -1.74 13.95 -6.12
C GLU A 49 -2.96 13.17 -5.64
N ILE A 50 -2.84 12.58 -4.46
CA ILE A 50 -3.91 11.81 -3.82
C ILE A 50 -4.17 12.39 -2.44
N LYS A 51 -5.46 12.46 -2.07
CA LYS A 51 -5.91 12.78 -0.72
C LYS A 51 -6.85 11.68 -0.25
N VAL A 52 -6.57 11.12 0.92
CA VAL A 52 -7.39 10.07 1.54
C VAL A 52 -7.70 10.45 2.98
N GLU A 53 -8.92 10.09 3.42
CA GLU A 53 -9.36 10.24 4.81
C GLU A 53 -9.86 8.89 5.33
N GLY A 54 -9.75 8.67 6.64
CA GLY A 54 -10.21 7.49 7.37
C GLY A 54 -10.72 7.89 8.75
N VAL A 55 -11.52 7.02 9.38
CA VAL A 55 -12.03 7.27 10.74
C VAL A 55 -10.98 7.02 11.83
N ASP A 56 -9.99 6.18 11.51
CA ASP A 56 -8.81 5.83 12.30
C ASP A 56 -7.65 5.42 11.36
N ARG A 57 -6.55 4.93 11.93
CA ARG A 57 -5.32 4.58 11.20
C ARG A 57 -5.55 3.39 10.27
N GLU A 58 -6.27 2.37 10.76
CA GLU A 58 -6.60 1.17 10.02
C GLU A 58 -7.47 1.50 8.81
N ALA A 59 -8.53 2.28 9.00
CA ALA A 59 -9.38 2.75 7.91
C ALA A 59 -8.62 3.64 6.93
N LEU A 60 -7.72 4.49 7.41
CA LEU A 60 -6.87 5.31 6.55
C LEU A 60 -5.95 4.44 5.68
N LEU A 61 -5.36 3.39 6.25
CA LEU A 61 -4.50 2.45 5.51
C LEU A 61 -5.28 1.67 4.45
N VAL A 62 -6.46 1.15 4.79
CA VAL A 62 -7.32 0.43 3.82
C VAL A 62 -7.74 1.36 2.69
N ASN A 63 -8.24 2.54 3.01
CA ASN A 63 -8.67 3.51 2.00
C ASN A 63 -7.49 3.93 1.11
N TRP A 64 -6.31 4.11 1.68
CA TRP A 64 -5.10 4.45 0.95
C TRP A 64 -4.71 3.38 -0.07
N LEU A 65 -4.62 2.13 0.36
CA LEU A 65 -4.23 1.05 -0.54
C LEU A 65 -5.30 0.76 -1.59
N ASN A 66 -6.59 0.84 -1.23
CA ASN A 66 -7.69 0.66 -2.18
C ASN A 66 -7.74 1.80 -3.22
N GLU A 67 -7.41 3.04 -2.86
CA GLU A 67 -7.31 4.14 -3.83
C GLU A 67 -6.21 3.86 -4.88
N LEU A 68 -5.08 3.29 -4.46
CA LEU A 68 -4.00 2.91 -5.36
C LEU A 68 -4.40 1.77 -6.31
N LEU A 69 -5.06 0.74 -5.78
CA LEU A 69 -5.60 -0.37 -6.59
C LEU A 69 -6.68 0.12 -7.56
N PHE A 70 -7.53 1.06 -7.15
CA PHE A 70 -8.53 1.67 -8.01
C PHE A 70 -7.89 2.41 -9.20
N LEU A 71 -6.78 3.13 -8.98
CA LEU A 71 -6.03 3.77 -10.07
C LEU A 71 -5.41 2.73 -11.01
N GLN A 72 -4.91 1.62 -10.47
CA GLN A 72 -4.41 0.53 -11.29
C GLN A 72 -5.50 -0.09 -12.17
N GLU A 73 -6.66 -0.37 -11.60
CA GLU A 73 -7.78 -0.97 -12.33
C GLU A 73 -8.36 -0.02 -13.39
N THR A 74 -8.58 1.24 -13.03
CA THR A 74 -9.30 2.19 -13.90
C THR A 74 -8.41 3.01 -14.83
N LYS A 75 -7.14 3.20 -14.49
CA LYS A 75 -6.17 3.99 -15.28
C LYS A 75 -5.03 3.15 -15.83
N HIS A 76 -4.90 1.89 -15.43
CA HIS A 76 -3.75 1.04 -15.78
C HIS A 76 -2.43 1.68 -15.39
N GLU A 77 -2.30 2.06 -14.11
CA GLU A 77 -1.12 2.72 -13.57
C GLU A 77 -0.64 2.05 -12.28
N THR A 78 0.67 1.98 -12.10
CA THR A 78 1.32 1.37 -10.92
C THR A 78 2.27 2.36 -10.29
N PHE A 79 2.41 2.33 -8.96
CA PHE A 79 3.18 3.34 -8.23
C PHE A 79 4.28 2.71 -7.37
N GLN A 80 5.40 3.39 -7.26
CA GLN A 80 6.59 2.85 -6.56
C GLN A 80 7.25 3.85 -5.61
N LYS A 81 6.84 5.12 -5.67
CA LYS A 81 7.35 6.17 -4.81
C LYS A 81 6.20 7.04 -4.33
N PHE A 82 6.16 7.28 -3.03
CA PHE A 82 5.09 7.95 -2.34
C PHE A 82 5.71 9.05 -1.49
N ASN A 83 5.36 10.32 -1.75
CA ASN A 83 5.84 11.45 -0.97
C ASN A 83 4.65 12.07 -0.23
N PHE A 84 4.53 11.82 1.07
CA PHE A 84 3.46 12.43 1.87
C PHE A 84 3.74 13.90 2.14
N THR A 85 2.77 14.76 1.81
CA THR A 85 2.79 16.21 2.09
C THR A 85 1.95 16.57 3.30
N GLU A 86 0.94 15.76 3.63
CA GLU A 86 0.19 15.79 4.88
C GLU A 86 0.01 14.35 5.38
N PHE A 87 0.18 14.13 6.67
CA PHE A 87 0.00 12.81 7.28
C PHE A 87 -0.45 12.95 8.74
N SER A 88 -1.55 12.29 9.08
CA SER A 88 -2.09 12.16 10.43
C SER A 88 -2.73 10.78 10.60
N ASP A 89 -3.28 10.52 11.79
CA ASP A 89 -3.96 9.26 12.08
C ASP A 89 -5.22 9.03 11.25
N THR A 90 -5.79 10.07 10.63
CA THR A 90 -7.09 10.02 9.94
C THR A 90 -7.07 10.63 8.55
N LYS A 91 -5.98 11.27 8.14
CA LYS A 91 -5.87 11.94 6.83
C LYS A 91 -4.47 11.85 6.29
N LEU A 92 -4.37 11.71 4.97
CA LEU A 92 -3.11 11.87 4.27
C LEU A 92 -3.29 12.60 2.94
N LYS A 93 -2.22 13.27 2.52
CA LYS A 93 -2.02 13.74 1.14
C LYS A 93 -0.65 13.29 0.67
N ALA A 94 -0.59 12.78 -0.55
CA ALA A 94 0.64 12.28 -1.13
C ALA A 94 0.76 12.68 -2.59
N THR A 95 2.00 12.98 -3.00
CA THR A 95 2.39 12.93 -4.41
C THR A 95 2.95 11.55 -4.70
N ILE A 96 2.29 10.80 -5.58
CA ILE A 96 2.69 9.45 -5.98
C ILE A 96 3.33 9.46 -7.36
N HIS A 97 4.36 8.64 -7.54
CA HIS A 97 5.09 8.51 -8.79
C HIS A 97 5.07 7.07 -9.26
N GLY A 98 4.80 6.90 -10.55
CA GLY A 98 4.47 5.61 -11.13
C GLY A 98 4.69 5.56 -12.63
N ALA A 99 4.20 4.50 -13.24
CA ALA A 99 4.30 4.21 -14.66
C ALA A 99 3.02 3.52 -15.14
N PRO A 100 2.77 3.47 -16.46
CA PRO A 100 1.72 2.61 -16.99
C PRO A 100 1.92 1.16 -16.54
N ALA A 101 0.84 0.52 -16.11
CA ALA A 101 0.86 -0.84 -15.61
C ALA A 101 1.29 -1.82 -16.71
N LYS A 102 2.13 -2.80 -16.33
CA LYS A 102 2.45 -3.95 -17.17
C LYS A 102 1.35 -5.00 -17.06
N ALA A 103 1.28 -5.88 -18.05
CA ALA A 103 0.47 -7.08 -17.93
C ALA A 103 1.04 -7.96 -16.80
N VAL A 104 0.25 -8.15 -15.74
CA VAL A 104 0.54 -9.09 -14.66
C VAL A 104 -0.48 -10.22 -14.68
N THR A 105 -0.13 -11.36 -14.08
CA THR A 105 -0.96 -12.58 -14.09
C THR A 105 -1.78 -12.76 -12.81
N LYS A 106 -1.43 -12.02 -11.76
CA LYS A 106 -2.16 -11.95 -10.49
C LYS A 106 -2.31 -10.48 -10.13
N PHE A 107 -3.52 -10.10 -9.74
CA PHE A 107 -3.87 -8.76 -9.31
C PHE A 107 -4.49 -8.85 -7.94
N ILE A 108 -4.15 -7.90 -7.09
CA ILE A 108 -4.83 -7.66 -5.84
C ILE A 108 -6.08 -6.85 -6.17
N LYS A 109 -7.26 -7.38 -5.86
CA LYS A 109 -8.54 -6.70 -6.11
C LYS A 109 -8.84 -5.66 -5.06
N ALA A 110 -8.59 -5.99 -3.79
CA ALA A 110 -8.90 -5.12 -2.68
C ALA A 110 -8.07 -5.45 -1.44
N VAL A 111 -7.82 -4.43 -0.63
CA VAL A 111 -7.37 -4.57 0.75
C VAL A 111 -8.57 -4.60 1.67
N THR A 112 -8.57 -5.56 2.59
CA THR A 112 -9.67 -5.77 3.53
C THR A 112 -9.28 -5.37 4.95
N PHE A 113 -10.29 -5.23 5.82
CA PHE A 113 -10.08 -5.08 7.26
C PHE A 113 -9.81 -6.42 7.97
N HIS A 114 -9.80 -7.54 7.26
CA HIS A 114 -9.63 -8.86 7.85
C HIS A 114 -8.24 -9.01 8.46
N ASP A 115 -8.17 -9.30 9.76
CA ASP A 115 -6.93 -9.37 10.55
C ASP A 115 -5.98 -8.16 10.40
N LEU A 116 -6.52 -7.01 9.95
CA LEU A 116 -5.76 -5.78 9.85
C LEU A 116 -5.44 -5.28 11.25
N LYS A 117 -4.15 -5.13 11.53
CA LYS A 117 -3.67 -4.62 12.81
C LYS A 117 -2.44 -3.78 12.61
N ILE A 118 -2.51 -2.51 13.01
CA ILE A 118 -1.36 -1.61 13.05
C ILE A 118 -0.82 -1.59 14.48
N GLU A 119 0.46 -1.93 14.65
CA GLU A 119 1.09 -2.04 15.96
C GLU A 119 2.38 -1.23 16.01
N GLN A 120 2.56 -0.51 17.12
CA GLN A 120 3.85 0.05 17.49
C GLN A 120 4.63 -0.99 18.28
N THR A 121 5.88 -1.20 17.89
CA THR A 121 6.83 -2.15 18.45
C THR A 121 8.10 -1.42 18.87
N ASP A 122 8.99 -2.09 19.59
CA ASP A 122 10.30 -1.54 19.97
C ASP A 122 11.19 -1.17 18.76
N LYS A 123 10.89 -1.70 17.57
CA LYS A 123 11.65 -1.48 16.33
C LYS A 123 10.98 -0.50 15.37
N GLY A 124 9.82 0.06 15.72
CA GLY A 124 9.01 0.92 14.85
C GLY A 124 7.59 0.39 14.71
N TRP A 125 7.00 0.56 13.53
CA TRP A 125 5.62 0.21 13.21
C TRP A 125 5.56 -1.03 12.32
N GLN A 126 4.52 -1.84 12.52
CA GLN A 126 4.19 -2.95 11.64
C GLN A 126 2.68 -2.99 11.35
N ALA A 127 2.31 -3.53 10.20
CA ALA A 127 0.92 -3.89 9.91
C ALA A 127 0.84 -5.23 9.21
N THR A 128 -0.07 -6.09 9.65
CA THR A 128 -0.48 -7.28 8.89
C THR A 128 -1.66 -6.90 8.02
N ILE A 129 -1.56 -7.12 6.72
CA ILE A 129 -2.56 -6.70 5.73
C ILE A 129 -2.98 -7.94 4.93
N VAL A 130 -4.29 -8.17 4.88
CA VAL A 130 -4.90 -9.26 4.10
C VAL A 130 -5.59 -8.68 2.87
N VAL A 131 -5.33 -9.29 1.72
CA VAL A 131 -5.81 -8.82 0.43
C VAL A 131 -6.55 -9.91 -0.33
N ASP A 132 -7.58 -9.49 -1.05
CA ASP A 132 -8.34 -10.32 -1.98
C ASP A 132 -7.66 -10.30 -3.36
N VAL A 133 -7.52 -11.45 -4.00
CA VAL A 133 -6.81 -11.66 -5.29
C VAL A 133 -7.70 -12.28 -6.36
#